data_AF-A0A2J6Q878-F1
#
_entry.id   AF-A0A2J6Q878-F1
#
_cell.length_a   1.000
_cell.length_b   1.000
_cell.length_c   1.000
_cell.angle_alpha   90.00
_cell.angle_beta   90.00
_cell.angle_gamma   90.00
#
_symmetry.space_group_name_H-M   'P 1'
#
loop_
_entity.id
_entity.type
_entity.pdbx_description
1 polymer ?
#
loop_
_entity_poly.entity_id
_entity_poly.type
_entity_poly.pdbx_seq_one_letter_code
_entity_poly.pdbx_strand_id
1 'polypeptide(L)'
;MAEAFGIVAGSVGIAAAFGACVDCFGYIQLGRHFGKDYQTNILVLDLLRLRLSRWGEAVNIYEDSQLGNPTASLVELQTAKDTLLQIPVLFADSEKVFKKFKLSAENGELLQFAPTDLAPRELVLHNRMRDLALTRQKKGSLLKLTSWALYHGEQFTKLVDNIAKLLDGLEKLFPAPDRLQHLVREEVAIAAPEEQDLHVLDNISRGVEPLLQSTARTEIEERRAGHVYKNVVTVEKGKVLNGNSWSEAVVGQDLTGVPSFSHVFDGIRTEGEAKVQNGERFGGKDFWD
;
A
#
# COMPACT_ATOMS: atom_id res chain seq x y z
N MET A 1 23.29 20.64 -0.41
CA MET A 1 23.04 19.18 -0.21
C MET A 1 21.58 18.75 -0.40
N ALA A 2 20.54 19.51 -0.01
CA ALA A 2 19.16 19.33 -0.53
C ALA A 2 18.93 20.05 -1.89
N GLU A 3 19.91 20.85 -2.31
CA GLU A 3 19.91 21.66 -3.54
C GLU A 3 19.79 20.85 -4.84
N ALA A 4 19.95 19.52 -4.78
CA ALA A 4 19.96 18.66 -5.96
C ALA A 4 18.66 18.70 -6.77
N PHE A 5 17.56 19.16 -6.17
CA PHE A 5 16.27 19.36 -6.82
C PHE A 5 15.68 20.76 -6.58
N GLY A 6 16.53 21.75 -6.29
CA GLY A 6 16.08 23.11 -5.96
C GLY A 6 15.43 23.24 -4.58
N ILE A 7 15.48 22.18 -3.76
CA ILE A 7 14.97 22.18 -2.39
C ILE A 7 16.03 22.77 -1.47
N VAL A 8 15.90 24.05 -1.12
CA VAL A 8 16.80 24.67 -0.13
C VAL A 8 16.32 24.28 1.27
N ALA A 9 17.11 23.47 1.99
CA ALA A 9 16.74 22.93 3.30
C ALA A 9 16.30 24.00 4.31
N GLY A 10 16.81 25.23 4.19
CA GLY A 10 16.47 26.36 5.06
C GLY A 10 15.07 26.96 4.88
N SER A 11 14.45 26.85 3.69
CA SER A 11 13.18 27.54 3.37
C SER A 11 11.97 26.61 3.19
N VAL A 12 12.18 25.30 3.12
CA VAL A 12 11.13 24.32 2.84
C VAL A 12 10.53 23.79 4.15
N GLY A 13 9.20 23.89 4.31
CA GLY A 13 8.49 23.28 5.45
C GLY A 13 8.36 21.75 5.31
N ILE A 14 8.07 21.05 6.41
CA ILE A 14 7.95 19.58 6.43
C ILE A 14 6.94 19.06 5.39
N ALA A 15 5.76 19.68 5.31
CA ALA A 15 4.74 19.30 4.33
C ALA A 15 5.20 19.43 2.87
N ALA A 16 6.02 20.45 2.57
CA ALA A 16 6.59 20.64 1.24
C ALA A 16 7.72 19.63 0.97
N ALA A 17 8.56 19.33 1.97
CA ALA A 17 9.57 18.27 1.88
C ALA A 17 8.90 16.90 1.61
N PHE A 18 7.83 16.59 2.33
CA PHE A 18 7.02 15.38 2.11
C PHE A 18 6.46 15.29 0.69
N GLY A 19 5.80 16.35 0.20
CA GLY A 19 5.27 16.36 -1.17
C GLY A 19 6.37 16.12 -2.21
N ALA A 20 7.53 16.74 -2.03
CA ALA A 20 8.70 16.51 -2.88
C ALA A 20 9.20 15.05 -2.84
N CYS A 21 9.20 14.40 -1.67
CA CYS A 21 9.55 12.98 -1.55
C CYS A 21 8.59 12.07 -2.31
N VAL A 22 7.27 12.33 -2.19
CA VAL A 22 6.24 11.55 -2.90
C VAL A 22 6.36 11.73 -4.42
N ASP A 23 6.70 12.93 -4.88
CA ASP A 23 6.93 13.23 -6.29
C ASP A 23 8.13 12.48 -6.87
N CYS A 24 9.22 12.32 -6.10
CA CYS A 24 10.44 11.66 -6.57
C CYS A 24 10.18 10.27 -7.19
N PHE A 25 9.27 9.48 -6.62
CA PHE A 25 8.91 8.16 -7.13
C PHE A 25 8.33 8.21 -8.55
N GLY A 26 7.65 9.29 -8.92
CA GLY A 26 7.09 9.48 -10.26
C GLY A 26 8.13 9.72 -11.36
N TYR A 27 9.40 9.94 -10.99
CA TYR A 27 10.48 10.23 -11.95
C TYR A 27 11.40 9.04 -12.22
N ILE A 28 11.29 7.96 -11.45
CA ILE A 28 12.07 6.74 -11.67
C ILE A 28 11.45 5.90 -12.78
N GLN A 29 12.31 5.46 -13.69
CA GLN A 29 12.05 4.40 -14.66
C GLN A 29 13.00 3.23 -14.38
N LEU A 30 12.66 2.04 -14.89
CA LEU A 30 13.53 0.86 -14.79
C LEU A 30 14.00 0.46 -16.19
N GLY A 31 15.31 0.23 -16.33
CA GLY A 31 15.96 -0.22 -17.56
C GLY A 31 15.59 -1.66 -17.90
N ARG A 32 15.70 -2.04 -19.18
CA ARG A 32 15.39 -3.41 -19.66
C ARG A 32 16.24 -4.51 -19.00
N HIS A 33 17.38 -4.14 -18.42
CA HIS A 33 18.24 -5.03 -17.64
C HIS A 33 17.54 -5.68 -16.44
N PHE A 34 16.46 -5.07 -15.92
CA PHE A 34 15.65 -5.69 -14.87
C PHE A 34 14.90 -6.94 -15.35
N GLY A 35 14.71 -7.13 -16.66
CA GLY A 35 14.15 -8.36 -17.22
C GLY A 35 12.86 -8.80 -16.53
N LYS A 36 12.89 -10.01 -15.96
CA LYS A 36 11.74 -10.62 -15.26
C LYS A 36 11.41 -9.96 -13.93
N ASP A 37 12.38 -9.28 -13.31
CA ASP A 37 12.21 -8.64 -12.00
C ASP A 37 11.58 -7.25 -12.12
N TYR A 38 11.37 -6.74 -13.33
CA TYR A 38 10.77 -5.43 -13.57
C TYR A 38 9.44 -5.23 -12.83
N GLN A 39 8.55 -6.21 -12.95
CA GLN A 39 7.19 -6.11 -12.40
C GLN A 39 7.24 -6.06 -10.87
N THR A 40 8.03 -6.93 -10.24
CA THR A 40 8.24 -6.92 -8.79
C THR A 40 8.87 -5.60 -8.33
N ASN A 41 9.90 -5.13 -9.04
CA ASN A 41 10.66 -3.96 -8.61
C ASN A 41 9.89 -2.65 -8.78
N ILE A 42 9.05 -2.50 -9.81
CA ILE A 42 8.20 -1.30 -9.91
C ILE A 42 7.16 -1.28 -8.78
N LEU A 43 6.57 -2.44 -8.45
CA LEU A 43 5.60 -2.54 -7.35
C LEU A 43 6.25 -2.27 -5.98
N VAL A 44 7.52 -2.64 -5.78
CA VAL A 44 8.28 -2.28 -4.56
C VAL A 44 8.48 -0.76 -4.43
N LEU A 45 8.66 -0.03 -5.54
CA LEU A 45 8.71 1.44 -5.50
C LEU A 45 7.35 2.04 -5.15
N ASP A 46 6.27 1.50 -5.69
CA ASP A 46 4.92 1.93 -5.34
C ASP A 46 4.60 1.66 -3.87
N LEU A 47 5.06 0.52 -3.34
CA LEU A 47 4.91 0.16 -1.94
C LEU A 47 5.60 1.18 -1.02
N LEU A 48 6.87 1.53 -1.30
CA LEU A 48 7.57 2.58 -0.55
C LEU A 48 6.88 3.94 -0.64
N ARG A 49 6.34 4.29 -1.82
CA ARG A 49 5.56 5.51 -2.01
C ARG A 49 4.27 5.47 -1.18
N LEU A 50 3.58 4.35 -1.17
CA LEU A 50 2.36 4.12 -0.41
C LEU A 50 2.65 4.23 1.09
N ARG A 51 3.69 3.56 1.60
CA ARG A 51 4.17 3.65 2.98
C ARG A 51 4.47 5.08 3.41
N LEU A 52 5.22 5.83 2.60
CA LEU A 52 5.51 7.24 2.85
C LEU A 52 4.21 8.06 2.93
N SER A 53 3.32 7.89 1.95
CA SER A 53 2.05 8.62 1.91
C SER A 53 1.16 8.31 3.12
N ARG A 54 1.16 7.05 3.57
CA ARG A 54 0.41 6.58 4.73
C ARG A 54 0.95 7.20 6.01
N TRP A 55 2.27 7.25 6.19
CA TRP A 55 2.86 7.96 7.32
C TRP A 55 2.45 9.43 7.33
N GLY A 56 2.55 10.11 6.18
CA GLY A 56 2.14 11.52 6.04
C GLY A 56 0.68 11.77 6.40
N GLU A 57 -0.22 10.89 5.95
CA GLU A 57 -1.63 10.93 6.33
C GLU A 57 -1.82 10.67 7.84
N ALA A 58 -1.16 9.65 8.39
CA ALA A 58 -1.30 9.27 9.79
C ALA A 58 -0.89 10.39 10.76
N VAL A 59 0.20 11.09 10.47
CA VAL A 59 0.70 12.23 11.28
C VAL A 59 0.04 13.56 10.93
N ASN A 60 -0.91 13.56 9.99
CA ASN A 60 -1.61 14.73 9.49
C ASN A 60 -0.66 15.82 8.95
N ILE A 61 0.27 15.42 8.07
CA ILE A 61 1.45 16.20 7.70
C ILE A 61 1.17 17.58 7.09
N TYR A 62 0.03 17.77 6.46
CA TYR A 62 -0.37 19.04 5.87
C TYR A 62 -1.01 20.00 6.86
N GLU A 63 -1.31 19.54 8.07
CA GLU A 63 -2.19 20.24 8.99
C GLU A 63 -1.54 20.68 10.30
N ASP A 64 -0.27 20.33 10.63
CA ASP A 64 0.29 20.80 11.92
C ASP A 64 -0.57 20.20 13.09
N SER A 65 -0.27 20.22 14.38
CA SER A 65 0.77 20.81 15.23
C SER A 65 1.12 19.77 16.31
N GLN A 66 2.29 19.16 16.44
CA GLN A 66 3.55 19.17 15.72
C GLN A 66 3.73 17.71 15.23
N LEU A 67 3.09 17.40 14.09
CA LEU A 67 2.98 16.07 13.43
C LEU A 67 2.31 14.95 14.25
N GLY A 68 1.15 15.28 14.83
CA GLY A 68 0.33 14.32 15.59
C GLY A 68 0.73 14.17 17.06
N ASN A 69 1.84 14.80 17.47
CA ASN A 69 2.26 14.91 18.86
C ASN A 69 2.36 16.40 19.27
N PRO A 70 1.41 16.92 20.08
CA PRO A 70 1.43 18.33 20.50
C PRO A 70 2.62 18.73 21.36
N THR A 71 3.37 17.78 21.92
CA THR A 71 4.54 18.05 22.77
C THR A 71 5.88 17.82 22.06
N ALA A 72 5.88 17.65 20.74
CA ALA A 72 7.09 17.38 19.99
C ALA A 72 8.07 18.56 20.09
N SER A 73 9.33 18.26 20.35
CA SER A 73 10.39 19.25 20.39
C SER A 73 10.74 19.77 18.99
N LEU A 74 11.32 20.97 18.94
CA LEU A 74 11.87 21.52 17.69
C LEU A 74 12.96 20.60 17.09
N VAL A 75 13.68 19.86 17.93
CA VAL A 75 14.70 18.90 17.50
C VAL A 75 14.07 17.71 16.79
N GLU A 76 12.95 17.17 17.30
CA GLU A 76 12.24 16.07 16.65
C GLU A 76 11.64 16.51 15.31
N LEU A 77 11.03 17.69 15.25
CA LEU A 77 10.51 18.25 14.00
C LEU A 77 11.61 18.49 12.96
N GLN A 78 12.75 19.04 13.39
CA GLN A 78 13.90 19.25 12.52
C GLN A 78 14.47 17.91 12.05
N THR A 79 14.52 16.90 12.93
CA THR A 79 14.95 15.55 12.58
C THR A 79 14.03 14.93 11.52
N ALA A 80 12.70 15.01 11.69
CA ALA A 80 11.76 14.52 10.68
C ALA A 80 11.92 15.24 9.33
N LYS A 81 12.10 16.56 9.36
CA LYS A 81 12.38 17.36 8.17
C LYS A 81 13.65 16.88 7.46
N ASP A 82 14.74 16.72 8.19
CA ASP A 82 16.03 16.31 7.63
C ASP A 82 15.99 14.87 7.12
N THR A 83 15.29 13.96 7.80
CA THR A 83 15.04 12.59 7.33
C THR A 83 14.23 12.58 6.03
N LEU A 84 13.18 13.39 5.91
CA LEU A 84 12.45 13.54 4.66
C LEU A 84 13.35 14.10 3.56
N LEU A 85 14.13 15.16 3.83
CA LEU A 85 15.03 15.76 2.85
C LEU A 85 16.17 14.83 2.40
N GLN A 86 16.48 13.77 3.14
CA GLN A 86 17.41 12.73 2.68
C GLN A 86 16.82 11.84 1.58
N ILE A 87 15.50 11.65 1.51
CA ILE A 87 14.87 10.82 0.47
C ILE A 87 15.15 11.41 -0.93
N PRO A 88 14.87 12.69 -1.23
CA PRO A 88 15.25 13.29 -2.50
C PRO A 88 16.76 13.25 -2.76
N VAL A 89 17.62 13.31 -1.73
CA VAL A 89 19.07 13.17 -1.94
C VAL A 89 19.41 11.77 -2.49
N LEU A 90 18.80 10.71 -1.97
CA LEU A 90 18.98 9.35 -2.50
C LEU A 90 18.56 9.24 -3.97
N PHE A 91 17.42 9.85 -4.33
CA PHE A 91 16.96 9.92 -5.71
C PHE A 91 17.95 10.69 -6.59
N ALA A 92 18.41 11.86 -6.17
CA ALA A 92 19.38 12.66 -6.92
C ALA A 92 20.72 11.93 -7.11
N ASP A 93 21.18 11.20 -6.11
CA ASP A 93 22.39 10.40 -6.23
C ASP A 93 22.23 9.26 -7.24
N SER A 94 21.05 8.64 -7.29
CA SER A 94 20.73 7.66 -8.34
C SER A 94 20.69 8.29 -9.74
N GLU A 95 20.19 9.53 -9.87
CA GLU A 95 20.19 10.26 -11.14
C GLU A 95 21.63 10.59 -11.60
N LYS A 96 22.51 10.99 -10.67
CA LYS A 96 23.93 11.23 -10.99
C LYS A 96 24.61 9.96 -11.50
N VAL A 97 24.31 8.81 -10.91
CA VAL A 97 24.83 7.52 -11.38
C VAL A 97 24.32 7.22 -12.79
N PHE A 98 23.02 7.43 -13.05
CA PHE A 98 22.46 7.32 -14.39
C PHE A 98 23.13 8.26 -15.40
N LYS A 99 23.32 9.54 -15.05
CA LYS A 99 23.97 10.52 -15.93
C LYS A 99 25.40 10.09 -16.31
N LYS A 100 26.15 9.51 -15.37
CA LYS A 100 27.48 8.94 -15.65
C LYS A 100 27.40 7.73 -16.57
N PHE A 101 26.48 6.80 -16.30
CA PHE A 101 26.27 5.62 -17.13
C PHE A 101 25.88 6.00 -18.57
N LYS A 102 24.99 6.98 -18.73
CA LYS A 102 24.54 7.49 -20.04
C LYS A 102 25.69 8.02 -20.91
N LEU A 103 26.75 8.57 -20.30
CA LEU A 103 27.90 9.09 -21.04
C LEU A 103 28.80 7.99 -21.62
N SER A 104 28.76 6.79 -21.04
CA SER A 104 29.59 5.65 -21.45
C SER A 104 28.80 4.52 -22.12
N ALA A 105 27.46 4.59 -22.10
CA ALA A 105 26.60 3.50 -22.58
C ALA A 105 26.59 3.40 -24.12
N GLU A 106 26.60 2.17 -24.61
CA GLU A 106 26.48 1.87 -26.04
C GLU A 106 25.01 1.92 -26.52
N ASN A 107 24.82 1.94 -27.84
CA ASN A 107 23.48 1.95 -28.44
C ASN A 107 22.70 0.70 -28.02
N GLY A 108 21.55 0.89 -27.37
CA GLY A 108 20.66 -0.19 -26.92
C GLY A 108 20.77 -0.52 -25.43
N GLU A 109 21.82 -0.06 -24.73
CA GLU A 109 21.95 -0.28 -23.28
C GLU A 109 20.98 0.59 -22.47
N LEU A 110 20.48 1.67 -23.06
CA LEU A 110 19.58 2.65 -22.44
C LEU A 110 18.08 2.38 -22.69
N LEU A 111 17.73 1.15 -23.06
CA LEU A 111 16.33 0.76 -23.21
C LEU A 111 15.64 0.67 -21.85
N GLN A 112 14.41 1.17 -21.80
CA GLN A 112 13.60 1.27 -20.58
C GLN A 112 12.31 0.46 -20.75
N PHE A 113 11.75 0.02 -19.63
CA PHE A 113 10.39 -0.48 -19.58
C PHE A 113 9.40 0.69 -19.59
N ALA A 114 8.29 0.50 -20.28
CA ALA A 114 7.12 1.35 -20.26
C ALA A 114 6.02 0.71 -19.41
N PRO A 115 5.03 1.48 -18.92
CA PRO A 115 3.89 0.91 -18.20
C PRO A 115 3.15 -0.20 -18.96
N THR A 116 3.18 -0.18 -20.30
CA THR A 116 2.61 -1.22 -21.16
C THR A 116 3.35 -2.55 -21.14
N ASP A 117 4.56 -2.60 -20.56
CA ASP A 117 5.31 -3.84 -20.35
C ASP A 117 4.89 -4.58 -19.06
N LEU A 118 4.04 -3.98 -18.21
CA LEU A 118 3.44 -4.67 -17.07
C LEU A 118 2.36 -5.64 -17.56
N ALA A 119 2.29 -6.82 -16.94
CA ALA A 119 1.15 -7.68 -17.13
C ALA A 119 -0.13 -7.00 -16.59
N PRO A 120 -1.33 -7.33 -17.13
CA PRO A 120 -2.54 -6.57 -16.83
C PRO A 120 -2.88 -6.46 -15.34
N ARG A 121 -2.64 -7.51 -14.56
CA ARG A 121 -2.89 -7.52 -13.11
C ARG A 121 -1.93 -6.60 -12.37
N GLU A 122 -0.64 -6.71 -12.66
CA GLU A 122 0.42 -5.88 -12.07
C GLU A 122 0.24 -4.41 -12.44
N LEU A 123 -0.25 -4.11 -13.65
CA LEU A 123 -0.61 -2.76 -14.06
C LEU A 123 -1.78 -2.19 -13.23
N VAL A 124 -2.81 -3.00 -12.96
CA VAL A 124 -3.93 -2.58 -12.10
C VAL A 124 -3.45 -2.32 -10.68
N LEU A 125 -2.62 -3.21 -10.12
CA LEU A 125 -2.05 -3.06 -8.79
C LEU A 125 -1.13 -1.82 -8.68
N HIS A 126 -0.25 -1.62 -9.68
CA HIS A 126 0.60 -0.43 -9.83
C HIS A 126 -0.23 0.85 -9.78
N ASN A 127 -1.28 0.94 -10.60
CA ASN A 127 -2.14 2.12 -10.67
C ASN A 127 -2.88 2.37 -9.35
N ARG A 128 -3.45 1.34 -8.73
CA ARG A 128 -4.18 1.49 -7.46
C ARG A 128 -3.28 2.00 -6.32
N MET A 129 -2.09 1.43 -6.16
CA MET A 129 -1.14 1.88 -5.12
C MET A 129 -0.67 3.31 -5.39
N ARG A 130 -0.37 3.62 -6.67
CA ARG A 130 0.01 4.97 -7.09
C ARG A 130 -1.09 5.99 -6.80
N ASP A 131 -2.33 5.68 -7.15
CA ASP A 131 -3.48 6.58 -6.99
C ASP A 131 -3.82 6.82 -5.52
N LEU A 132 -3.75 5.77 -4.68
CA LEU A 132 -3.87 5.89 -3.23
C LEU A 132 -2.83 6.86 -2.66
N ALA A 133 -1.56 6.70 -3.06
CA ALA A 133 -0.49 7.57 -2.59
C ALA A 133 -0.65 9.02 -3.07
N LEU A 134 -1.07 9.21 -4.32
CA LEU A 134 -1.32 10.53 -4.92
C LEU A 134 -2.53 11.25 -4.33
N THR A 135 -3.59 10.53 -3.97
CA THR A 135 -4.79 11.12 -3.38
C THR A 135 -4.50 11.77 -2.03
N ARG A 136 -3.56 11.21 -1.27
CA ARG A 136 -3.09 11.77 0.01
C ARG A 136 -2.17 12.97 -0.18
N GLN A 137 -1.58 13.11 -1.37
CA GLN A 137 -0.77 14.26 -1.73
C GLN A 137 -1.71 15.44 -2.04
N LYS A 138 -2.17 16.15 -0.99
CA LYS A 138 -3.15 17.26 -1.07
C LYS A 138 -2.77 18.40 -2.02
N LYS A 139 -1.47 18.52 -2.38
CA LYS A 139 -0.94 19.53 -3.29
C LYS A 139 -0.35 18.82 -4.50
N GLY A 140 -0.68 19.29 -5.71
CA GLY A 140 -0.10 18.77 -6.95
C GLY A 140 1.43 18.82 -6.96
N SER A 141 2.04 18.10 -7.91
CA SER A 141 3.49 17.92 -8.01
C SER A 141 4.26 19.23 -7.77
N LEU A 142 5.05 19.24 -6.70
CA LEU A 142 5.88 20.37 -6.28
C LEU A 142 7.22 20.37 -7.01
N LEU A 143 7.65 19.21 -7.47
CA LEU A 143 8.85 19.06 -8.28
C LEU A 143 8.50 19.01 -9.76
N LYS A 144 9.36 19.58 -10.61
CA LYS A 144 9.39 19.34 -12.05
C LYS A 144 10.76 18.78 -12.38
N LEU A 145 10.89 17.45 -12.37
CA LEU A 145 12.14 16.78 -12.65
C LEU A 145 12.14 16.12 -14.02
N THR A 146 13.33 15.95 -14.57
CA THR A 146 13.56 15.04 -15.69
C THR A 146 13.55 13.62 -15.17
N SER A 147 12.72 12.74 -15.74
CA SER A 147 12.77 11.32 -15.40
C SER A 147 14.13 10.69 -15.75
N TRP A 148 14.56 9.71 -14.97
CA TRP A 148 15.75 8.91 -15.24
C TRP A 148 15.49 7.44 -14.94
N ALA A 149 16.34 6.57 -15.51
CA ALA A 149 16.23 5.14 -15.31
C ALA A 149 17.32 4.58 -14.39
N LEU A 150 16.94 3.63 -13.56
CA LEU A 150 17.84 2.70 -12.90
C LEU A 150 18.12 1.54 -13.85
N TYR A 151 19.37 1.08 -13.94
CA TYR A 151 19.76 -0.03 -14.83
C TYR A 151 20.32 -1.25 -14.08
N HIS A 152 20.71 -1.08 -12.82
CA HIS A 152 21.41 -2.11 -12.06
C HIS A 152 20.61 -2.47 -10.81
N GLY A 153 20.42 -3.77 -10.57
CA GLY A 153 19.69 -4.28 -9.40
C GLY A 153 20.28 -3.80 -8.07
N GLU A 154 21.61 -3.76 -7.94
CA GLU A 154 22.27 -3.27 -6.72
C GLU A 154 21.90 -1.82 -6.39
N GLN A 155 21.83 -0.94 -7.40
CA GLN A 155 21.44 0.46 -7.21
C GLN A 155 19.99 0.57 -6.74
N PHE A 156 19.12 -0.28 -7.31
CA PHE A 156 17.72 -0.36 -6.90
C PHE A 156 17.58 -0.86 -5.47
N THR A 157 18.19 -1.98 -5.11
CA THR A 157 18.13 -2.53 -3.75
C THR A 157 18.66 -1.52 -2.73
N LYS A 158 19.79 -0.87 -3.03
CA LYS A 158 20.35 0.16 -2.15
C LYS A 158 19.41 1.36 -1.98
N LEU A 159 18.75 1.80 -3.04
CA LEU A 159 17.77 2.89 -2.97
C LEU A 159 16.58 2.49 -2.09
N VAL A 160 16.01 1.31 -2.34
CA VAL A 160 14.88 0.74 -1.59
C VAL A 160 15.20 0.61 -0.11
N ASP A 161 16.33 -0.04 0.22
CA ASP A 161 16.75 -0.26 1.61
C ASP A 161 16.98 1.04 2.37
N ASN A 162 17.59 2.04 1.73
CA ASN A 162 17.85 3.32 2.37
C ASN A 162 16.56 4.12 2.59
N ILE A 163 15.63 4.11 1.63
CA ILE A 163 14.31 4.73 1.82
C ILE A 163 13.54 4.01 2.94
N ALA A 164 13.51 2.68 2.93
CA ALA A 164 12.84 1.89 3.97
C ALA A 164 13.36 2.23 5.38
N LYS A 165 14.68 2.35 5.55
CA LYS A 165 15.30 2.76 6.82
C LYS A 165 14.94 4.19 7.23
N LEU A 166 14.84 5.13 6.29
CA LEU A 166 14.40 6.50 6.59
C LEU A 166 12.93 6.49 7.04
N LEU A 167 12.07 5.69 6.40
CA LEU A 167 10.66 5.53 6.80
C LEU A 167 10.54 4.87 8.18
N ASP A 168 11.34 3.85 8.47
CA ASP A 168 11.40 3.25 9.83
C ASP A 168 11.77 4.32 10.87
N GLY A 169 12.70 5.22 10.53
CA GLY A 169 13.09 6.36 11.38
C GLY A 169 11.94 7.34 11.62
N LEU A 170 11.20 7.71 10.55
CA LEU A 170 10.05 8.60 10.65
C LEU A 170 8.90 8.00 11.48
N GLU A 171 8.58 6.73 11.27
CA GLU A 171 7.54 6.02 12.01
C GLU A 171 7.88 5.84 13.50
N LYS A 172 9.17 5.68 13.83
CA LYS A 172 9.65 5.66 15.23
C LYS A 172 9.62 7.04 15.88
N LEU A 173 9.95 8.08 15.12
CA LEU A 173 10.01 9.45 15.63
C LEU A 173 8.62 10.05 15.85
N PHE A 174 7.67 9.73 14.97
CA PHE A 174 6.26 10.14 15.07
C PHE A 174 5.35 8.92 14.90
N PRO A 175 5.13 8.15 15.99
CA PRO A 175 4.32 6.94 15.94
C PRO A 175 2.82 7.26 15.86
N ALA A 176 2.10 6.49 15.04
CA ALA A 176 0.65 6.58 14.91
C ALA A 176 0.02 5.18 14.69
N PRO A 177 0.24 4.21 15.58
CA PRO A 177 -0.02 2.78 15.32
C PRO A 177 -1.47 2.49 14.93
N ASP A 178 -2.46 3.04 15.65
CA ASP A 178 -3.87 2.78 15.36
C ASP A 178 -4.29 3.34 13.99
N ARG A 179 -3.83 4.55 13.66
CA ARG A 179 -4.14 5.19 12.38
C ARG A 179 -3.41 4.51 11.23
N LEU A 180 -2.16 4.10 11.41
CA LEU A 180 -1.41 3.30 10.44
C LEU A 180 -2.09 1.94 10.19
N GLN A 181 -2.55 1.27 11.25
CA GLN A 181 -3.26 -0.02 11.15
C GLN A 181 -4.62 0.09 10.46
N HIS A 182 -5.33 1.21 10.63
CA HIS A 182 -6.56 1.50 9.89
C HIS A 182 -6.26 1.72 8.40
N LEU A 183 -5.36 2.65 8.09
CA LEU A 183 -5.02 3.02 6.72
C LEU A 183 -4.47 1.83 5.91
N VAL A 184 -3.64 0.97 6.51
CA VAL A 184 -3.10 -0.21 5.82
C VAL A 184 -4.18 -1.22 5.46
N ARG A 185 -5.23 -1.38 6.28
CA ARG A 185 -6.36 -2.27 5.95
C ARG A 185 -7.15 -1.74 4.77
N GLU A 186 -7.42 -0.43 4.75
CA GLU A 186 -8.08 0.22 3.61
C GLU A 186 -7.24 0.10 2.33
N GLU A 187 -5.92 0.30 2.43
CA GLU A 187 -5.00 0.12 1.31
C GLU A 187 -5.02 -1.29 0.76
N VAL A 188 -4.93 -2.31 1.61
CA VAL A 188 -4.97 -3.72 1.20
C VAL A 188 -6.30 -4.02 0.51
N ALA A 189 -7.43 -3.56 1.06
CA ALA A 189 -8.75 -3.77 0.48
C ALA A 189 -8.91 -3.09 -0.90
N ILE A 190 -8.34 -1.89 -1.08
CA ILE A 190 -8.44 -1.14 -2.35
C ILE A 190 -7.44 -1.67 -3.38
N ALA A 191 -6.19 -1.89 -2.99
CA ALA A 191 -5.12 -2.30 -3.89
C ALA A 191 -5.27 -3.77 -4.35
N ALA A 192 -5.61 -4.65 -3.41
CA ALA A 192 -5.64 -6.10 -3.59
C ALA A 192 -6.99 -6.72 -3.18
N PRO A 193 -8.09 -6.42 -3.91
CA PRO A 193 -9.41 -6.94 -3.61
C PRO A 193 -9.52 -8.46 -3.87
N GLU A 194 -8.67 -9.05 -4.72
CA GLU A 194 -8.66 -10.49 -5.04
C GLU A 194 -7.58 -11.23 -4.25
N GLU A 195 -7.79 -12.53 -3.94
CA GLU A 195 -6.82 -13.31 -3.14
C GLU A 195 -5.44 -13.39 -3.80
N GLN A 196 -5.40 -13.49 -5.13
CA GLN A 196 -4.12 -13.55 -5.83
C GLN A 196 -3.38 -12.19 -5.80
N ASP A 197 -4.10 -11.07 -5.78
CA ASP A 197 -3.48 -9.74 -5.59
C ASP A 197 -2.86 -9.64 -4.19
N LEU A 198 -3.52 -10.23 -3.17
CA LEU A 198 -2.98 -10.29 -1.81
C LEU A 198 -1.68 -11.10 -1.74
N HIS A 199 -1.59 -12.19 -2.51
CA HIS A 199 -0.36 -12.96 -2.61
C HIS A 199 0.78 -12.18 -3.28
N VAL A 200 0.49 -11.39 -4.31
CA VAL A 200 1.48 -10.47 -4.89
C VAL A 200 1.92 -9.47 -3.83
N LEU A 201 0.96 -8.87 -3.12
CA LEU A 201 1.21 -7.85 -2.12
C LEU A 201 2.02 -8.38 -0.90
N ASP A 202 1.74 -9.59 -0.39
CA ASP A 202 2.55 -10.25 0.64
C ASP A 202 4.00 -10.48 0.17
N ASN A 203 4.17 -10.91 -1.08
CA ASN A 203 5.48 -11.21 -1.63
C ASN A 203 6.34 -9.96 -1.78
N ILE A 204 5.81 -8.89 -2.38
CA ILE A 204 6.57 -7.65 -2.61
C ILE A 204 6.86 -6.88 -1.30
N SER A 205 6.06 -7.10 -0.27
CA SER A 205 6.20 -6.37 1.01
C SER A 205 7.24 -6.97 1.95
N ARG A 206 7.74 -8.17 1.64
CA ARG A 206 8.69 -8.90 2.48
C ARG A 206 9.99 -8.11 2.66
N GLY A 207 10.28 -7.74 3.90
CA GLY A 207 11.49 -6.98 4.26
C GLY A 207 11.45 -5.50 3.89
N VAL A 208 10.38 -5.01 3.26
CA VAL A 208 10.20 -3.61 2.86
C VAL A 208 9.13 -2.92 3.72
N GLU A 209 8.01 -3.60 3.94
CA GLU A 209 6.86 -3.05 4.65
C GLU A 209 6.15 -4.13 5.51
N PRO A 210 6.64 -4.37 6.74
CA PRO A 210 6.14 -5.46 7.59
C PRO A 210 4.65 -5.34 7.95
N LEU A 211 4.15 -4.12 8.14
CA LEU A 211 2.76 -3.87 8.55
C LEU A 211 1.76 -4.24 7.45
N LEU A 212 2.06 -3.91 6.20
CA LEU A 212 1.22 -4.26 5.08
C LEU A 212 1.34 -5.75 4.75
N GLN A 213 2.55 -6.31 4.87
CA GLN A 213 2.75 -7.76 4.72
C GLN A 213 1.88 -8.56 5.70
N SER A 214 1.90 -8.22 6.99
CA SER A 214 1.10 -8.93 8.00
C SER A 214 -0.40 -8.73 7.78
N THR A 215 -0.81 -7.54 7.34
CA THR A 215 -2.22 -7.24 7.01
C THR A 215 -2.69 -8.06 5.81
N ALA A 216 -1.91 -8.13 4.73
CA ALA A 216 -2.23 -8.96 3.56
C ALA A 216 -2.30 -10.45 3.92
N ARG A 217 -1.39 -10.96 4.76
CA ARG A 217 -1.45 -12.34 5.26
C ARG A 217 -2.70 -12.62 6.08
N THR A 218 -3.04 -11.71 6.99
CA THR A 218 -4.25 -11.83 7.81
C THR A 218 -5.49 -11.91 6.91
N GLU A 219 -5.58 -11.04 5.90
CA GLU A 219 -6.68 -11.07 4.93
C GLU A 219 -6.72 -12.39 4.14
N ILE A 220 -5.58 -12.94 3.70
CA ILE A 220 -5.52 -14.26 3.05
C ILE A 220 -6.04 -15.36 3.98
N GLU A 221 -5.60 -15.35 5.25
CA GLU A 221 -6.02 -16.33 6.26
C GLU A 221 -7.52 -16.22 6.57
N GLU A 222 -8.05 -15.01 6.73
CA GLU A 222 -9.48 -14.75 6.96
C GLU A 222 -10.34 -15.17 5.77
N ARG A 223 -9.84 -15.01 4.53
CA ARG A 223 -10.52 -15.53 3.33
C ARG A 223 -10.57 -17.05 3.29
N ARG A 224 -9.49 -17.70 3.74
CA ARG A 224 -9.40 -19.17 3.79
C ARG A 224 -10.18 -19.79 4.94
N ALA A 225 -10.38 -19.05 6.03
CA ALA A 225 -11.13 -19.51 7.19
C ALA A 225 -12.65 -19.69 6.89
N GLY A 226 -13.13 -19.21 5.74
CA GLY A 226 -14.56 -19.08 5.49
C GLY A 226 -15.16 -18.03 6.42
N HIS A 227 -16.50 -18.01 6.57
CA HIS A 227 -17.12 -17.02 7.45
C HIS A 227 -16.66 -17.14 8.91
N VAL A 228 -16.41 -15.98 9.52
CA VAL A 228 -16.03 -15.85 10.93
C VAL A 228 -17.21 -15.25 11.69
N TYR A 229 -17.61 -15.91 12.78
CA TYR A 229 -18.73 -15.47 13.62
C TYR A 229 -18.25 -15.16 15.04
N LYS A 230 -18.39 -13.90 15.48
CA LYS A 230 -17.97 -13.39 16.78
C LYS A 230 -19.18 -12.83 17.54
N ASN A 231 -19.18 -12.97 18.86
CA ASN A 231 -20.21 -12.43 19.76
C ASN A 231 -21.66 -12.66 19.31
N VAL A 232 -22.00 -13.90 18.93
CA VAL A 232 -23.38 -14.28 18.55
C VAL A 232 -24.16 -14.69 19.79
N VAL A 233 -25.22 -13.95 20.10
CA VAL A 233 -26.09 -14.15 21.26
C VAL A 233 -27.53 -14.36 20.81
N THR A 234 -28.13 -15.45 21.28
CA THR A 234 -29.52 -15.80 21.01
C THR A 234 -30.28 -15.82 22.32
N VAL A 235 -31.36 -15.06 22.40
CA VAL A 235 -32.19 -14.90 23.61
C VAL A 235 -33.63 -15.34 23.29
N GLU A 236 -34.30 -15.94 24.27
CA GLU A 236 -35.65 -16.52 24.15
C GLU A 236 -35.78 -17.55 23.01
N LYS A 237 -36.64 -17.28 22.02
CA LYS A 237 -36.89 -18.16 20.86
C LYS A 237 -36.18 -17.66 19.59
N GLY A 238 -35.19 -16.76 19.76
CA GLY A 238 -34.38 -16.27 18.65
C GLY A 238 -33.73 -17.42 17.90
N LYS A 239 -33.51 -17.24 16.59
CA LYS A 239 -32.85 -18.25 15.77
C LYS A 239 -31.79 -17.61 14.90
N VAL A 240 -30.63 -18.25 14.83
CA VAL A 240 -29.50 -17.81 14.01
C VAL A 240 -29.01 -18.97 13.17
N LEU A 241 -28.91 -18.78 11.85
CA LEU A 241 -28.22 -19.69 10.93
C LEU A 241 -26.92 -19.03 10.48
N ASN A 242 -25.79 -19.61 10.87
CA ASN A 242 -24.46 -19.17 10.47
C ASN A 242 -23.96 -20.11 9.37
N GLY A 243 -23.81 -19.58 8.17
CA GLY A 243 -23.25 -20.28 7.03
C GLY A 243 -23.92 -19.85 5.73
N ASN A 244 -23.32 -20.29 4.63
CA ASN A 244 -23.96 -20.24 3.33
C ASN A 244 -25.16 -21.20 3.30
N SER A 245 -26.28 -20.73 2.77
CA SER A 245 -27.47 -21.55 2.57
C SER A 245 -27.72 -21.84 1.10
N TRP A 246 -28.19 -23.06 0.83
CA TRP A 246 -28.39 -23.58 -0.52
C TRP A 246 -29.82 -24.10 -0.62
N SER A 247 -30.62 -23.50 -1.49
CA SER A 247 -31.97 -24.02 -1.79
C SER A 247 -31.89 -25.32 -2.59
N GLU A 248 -32.95 -26.15 -2.56
CA GLU A 248 -33.03 -27.36 -3.39
C GLU A 248 -32.83 -27.07 -4.89
N ALA A 249 -33.19 -25.87 -5.35
CA ALA A 249 -33.10 -25.48 -6.76
C ALA A 249 -31.67 -25.44 -7.32
N VAL A 250 -30.66 -25.35 -6.44
CA VAL A 250 -29.24 -25.29 -6.80
C VAL A 250 -28.49 -26.58 -6.46
N VAL A 251 -29.16 -27.57 -5.86
CA VAL A 251 -28.57 -28.88 -5.53
C VAL A 251 -28.30 -29.65 -6.82
N GLY A 252 -27.04 -30.07 -7.03
CA GLY A 252 -26.60 -30.81 -8.20
C GLY A 252 -26.18 -29.96 -9.40
N GLN A 253 -26.20 -28.63 -9.28
CA GLN A 253 -25.55 -27.76 -10.27
C GLN A 253 -24.03 -27.73 -10.05
N ASP A 254 -23.29 -27.57 -11.15
CA ASP A 254 -21.87 -27.27 -11.07
C ASP A 254 -21.71 -25.81 -10.62
N LEU A 255 -21.21 -25.63 -9.41
CA LEU A 255 -21.00 -24.34 -8.77
C LEU A 255 -19.53 -23.90 -8.82
N THR A 256 -18.70 -24.60 -9.60
CA THR A 256 -17.32 -24.19 -9.81
C THR A 256 -17.31 -22.79 -10.44
N GLY A 257 -16.67 -21.84 -9.74
CA GLY A 257 -16.61 -20.43 -10.18
C GLY A 257 -17.71 -19.51 -9.64
N VAL A 258 -18.66 -20.00 -8.84
CA VAL A 258 -19.53 -19.12 -8.05
C VAL A 258 -18.67 -18.46 -6.96
N PRO A 259 -18.55 -17.12 -6.92
CA PRO A 259 -17.79 -16.45 -5.88
C PRO A 259 -18.39 -16.80 -4.53
N SER A 260 -17.57 -17.30 -3.61
CA SER A 260 -17.93 -17.38 -2.20
C SER A 260 -17.05 -16.41 -1.43
N PHE A 261 -17.69 -15.44 -0.77
CA PHE A 261 -16.99 -14.44 0.01
C PHE A 261 -16.85 -14.91 1.46
N SER A 262 -15.67 -14.69 2.04
CA SER A 262 -15.52 -14.76 3.49
C SER A 262 -16.14 -13.51 4.12
N HIS A 263 -16.84 -13.68 5.22
CA HIS A 263 -17.51 -12.59 5.94
C HIS A 263 -17.19 -12.69 7.42
N VAL A 264 -16.96 -11.55 8.07
CA VAL A 264 -16.86 -11.46 9.53
C VAL A 264 -18.16 -10.88 10.06
N PHE A 265 -18.89 -11.67 10.82
CA PHE A 265 -20.09 -11.24 11.54
C PHE A 265 -19.76 -11.10 13.02
N ASP A 266 -19.94 -9.89 13.58
CA ASP A 266 -19.66 -9.61 14.99
C ASP A 266 -20.86 -8.90 15.64
N GLY A 267 -21.11 -9.20 16.91
CA GLY A 267 -22.14 -8.52 17.72
C GLY A 267 -23.58 -8.87 17.35
N ILE A 268 -23.83 -10.07 16.82
CA ILE A 268 -25.19 -10.50 16.48
C ILE A 268 -25.97 -10.81 17.76
N ARG A 269 -27.07 -10.10 18.01
CA ARG A 269 -28.01 -10.42 19.09
C ARG A 269 -29.41 -10.65 18.51
N THR A 270 -29.99 -11.81 18.81
CA THR A 270 -31.39 -12.12 18.48
C THR A 270 -32.22 -12.32 19.75
N GLU A 271 -33.46 -11.86 19.74
CA GLU A 271 -34.37 -11.86 20.88
C GLU A 271 -35.82 -12.12 20.41
N GLY A 272 -36.70 -12.62 21.29
CA GLY A 272 -38.08 -12.94 20.92
C GLY A 272 -38.16 -14.08 19.91
N GLU A 273 -38.93 -13.91 18.83
CA GLU A 273 -39.04 -14.86 17.72
C GLU A 273 -38.21 -14.44 16.48
N ALA A 274 -37.22 -13.56 16.67
CA ALA A 274 -36.37 -13.07 15.59
C ALA A 274 -35.54 -14.20 14.93
N LYS A 275 -35.39 -14.13 13.61
CA LYS A 275 -34.58 -15.06 12.81
C LYS A 275 -33.53 -14.28 12.03
N VAL A 276 -32.28 -14.72 12.09
CA VAL A 276 -31.15 -14.13 11.35
C VAL A 276 -30.41 -15.22 10.60
N GLN A 277 -30.02 -14.94 9.36
CA GLN A 277 -29.11 -15.76 8.57
C GLN A 277 -27.86 -14.94 8.24
N ASN A 278 -26.69 -15.50 8.54
CA ASN A 278 -25.40 -14.86 8.37
C ASN A 278 -24.53 -15.69 7.42
N GLY A 279 -24.48 -15.25 6.18
CA GLY A 279 -23.77 -15.89 5.07
C GLY A 279 -24.45 -15.54 3.75
N GLU A 280 -23.95 -16.08 2.66
CA GLU A 280 -24.55 -15.97 1.34
C GLU A 280 -25.71 -16.96 1.19
N ARG A 281 -26.69 -16.58 0.36
CA ARG A 281 -27.82 -17.44 0.00
C ARG A 281 -27.78 -17.73 -1.48
N PHE A 282 -27.81 -19.01 -1.82
CA PHE A 282 -27.80 -19.49 -3.20
C PHE A 282 -29.15 -20.13 -3.56
N GLY A 283 -29.85 -19.50 -4.51
CA GLY A 283 -31.14 -19.93 -5.04
C GLY A 283 -32.38 -19.36 -4.31
N GLY A 284 -33.54 -19.98 -4.56
CA GLY A 284 -34.88 -19.51 -4.15
C GLY A 284 -35.24 -19.81 -2.69
N LYS A 285 -36.51 -20.15 -2.40
CA LYS A 285 -37.02 -20.43 -1.04
C LYS A 285 -36.10 -21.40 -0.26
N ASP A 286 -35.90 -21.13 1.02
CA ASP A 286 -34.84 -21.71 1.87
C ASP A 286 -35.38 -22.17 3.24
N PHE A 287 -34.53 -22.70 4.12
CA PHE A 287 -34.81 -23.26 5.47
C PHE A 287 -35.75 -22.42 6.37
N TRP A 288 -35.83 -21.10 6.12
CA TRP A 288 -36.65 -20.17 6.89
C TRP A 288 -38.05 -19.91 6.34
N ASP A 289 -38.30 -20.32 5.08
CA ASP A 289 -39.55 -20.12 4.33
C ASP A 289 -40.62 -21.20 4.59
#